data_AF-A0A2U1MHT3-F1
#
_entry.id   AF-A0A2U1MHT3-F1
#
_cell.length_a   1.000
_cell.length_b   1.000
_cell.length_c   1.000
_cell.angle_alpha   90.00
_cell.angle_beta   90.00
_cell.angle_gamma   90.00
#
_symmetry.space_group_name_H-M   'P 1'
#
loop_
_entity.id
_entity.type
_entity.pdbx_description
1 polymer ?
#
loop_
_entity_poly.entity_id
_entity_poly.type
_entity_poly.pdbx_seq_one_letter_code
_entity_poly.pdbx_strand_id
1 'polypeptide(L)'
;MVNEDENEDSLRLELALAKEKRDLAAIRLAHSKHKMAMYYNKRVHPKYFKPGDHVMHRNEVNKAKGQGKLTPNCDGPYTIC
;
A
#
# COMPACT_ATOMS: atom_id res chain seq x y z
N MET A 1 -42.72 -22.67 -24.37
CA MET A 1 -41.65 -22.09 -25.20
C MET A 1 -41.09 -20.94 -24.40
N VAL A 2 -39.82 -20.99 -24.03
CA VAL A 2 -39.15 -19.85 -23.38
C VAL A 2 -38.84 -18.86 -24.49
N ASN A 3 -39.23 -17.59 -24.34
CA ASN A 3 -38.92 -16.55 -25.32
C ASN A 3 -37.41 -16.27 -25.26
N GLU A 4 -36.67 -16.77 -26.25
CA GLU A 4 -35.21 -16.67 -26.32
C GLU A 4 -34.74 -15.21 -26.42
N ASP A 5 -35.50 -14.34 -27.08
CA ASP A 5 -35.19 -12.91 -27.23
C ASP A 5 -35.24 -12.16 -25.87
N GLU A 6 -36.27 -12.42 -25.05
CA GLU A 6 -36.40 -11.79 -23.72
C GLU A 6 -35.28 -12.25 -22.78
N ASN A 7 -34.85 -13.50 -22.91
CA ASN A 7 -33.75 -14.07 -22.15
C ASN A 7 -32.40 -13.44 -22.56
N GLU A 8 -32.17 -13.21 -23.86
CA GLU A 8 -30.94 -12.58 -24.34
C GLU A 8 -30.84 -11.11 -23.88
N ASP A 9 -31.94 -10.35 -23.96
CA ASP A 9 -31.95 -8.95 -23.52
C ASP A 9 -31.77 -8.82 -22.00
N SER A 10 -32.38 -9.72 -21.22
CA SER A 10 -32.13 -9.78 -19.77
C SER A 10 -30.67 -10.06 -19.46
N LEU A 11 -30.04 -11.01 -20.16
CA LEU A 11 -28.63 -11.34 -19.99
C LEU A 11 -27.72 -10.14 -20.35
N ARG A 12 -28.00 -9.44 -21.44
CA ARG A 12 -27.26 -8.24 -21.85
C ARG A 12 -27.34 -7.14 -20.79
N LEU A 13 -28.53 -6.92 -20.23
CA LEU A 13 -28.73 -5.93 -19.16
C LEU A 13 -27.92 -6.28 -17.90
N GLU A 14 -27.97 -7.53 -17.46
CA GLU A 14 -27.21 -7.99 -16.29
C GLU A 14 -25.70 -7.82 -16.48
N LEU A 15 -25.19 -8.13 -17.67
CA LEU A 15 -23.78 -7.94 -18.01
C LEU A 15 -23.37 -6.47 -18.00
N ALA A 16 -24.22 -5.57 -18.52
CA ALA A 16 -23.97 -4.13 -18.50
C ALA A 16 -23.90 -3.60 -17.05
N LEU A 17 -24.87 -3.98 -16.22
CA LEU A 17 -24.89 -3.62 -14.79
C LEU A 17 -23.65 -4.15 -14.04
N ALA A 18 -23.24 -5.38 -14.35
CA ALA A 18 -22.03 -5.96 -13.76
C ALA A 18 -20.75 -5.23 -14.18
N LYS A 19 -20.71 -4.70 -15.42
CA LYS A 19 -19.61 -3.89 -15.91
C LYS A 19 -19.57 -2.52 -15.21
N GLU A 20 -20.70 -1.81 -15.13
CA GLU A 20 -20.78 -0.52 -14.43
C GLU A 20 -20.34 -0.62 -12.97
N LYS A 21 -20.77 -1.69 -12.26
CA LYS A 21 -20.33 -1.95 -10.89
C LYS A 21 -18.82 -2.14 -10.79
N ARG A 22 -18.22 -2.86 -11.74
CA ARG A 22 -16.76 -3.06 -11.79
C ARG A 22 -16.02 -1.76 -12.06
N ASP A 23 -16.51 -0.94 -12.98
CA ASP A 23 -15.89 0.35 -13.32
C ASP A 23 -15.93 1.31 -12.12
N LEU A 24 -17.07 1.39 -11.43
CA LEU A 24 -17.20 2.19 -10.21
C LEU A 24 -16.27 1.67 -9.09
N ALA A 25 -16.15 0.36 -8.94
CA ALA A 25 -15.22 -0.23 -7.97
C ALA A 25 -13.76 0.10 -8.32
N ALA A 26 -13.39 0.07 -9.59
CA ALA A 26 -12.06 0.44 -10.07
C ALA A 26 -11.75 1.91 -9.79
N ILE A 27 -12.69 2.83 -10.05
CA ILE A 27 -12.55 4.26 -9.74
C ILE A 27 -12.32 4.46 -8.23
N ARG A 28 -13.13 3.81 -7.39
CA ARG A 28 -12.99 3.89 -5.92
C ARG A 28 -11.65 3.36 -5.45
N LEU A 29 -11.19 2.25 -6.01
CA LEU A 29 -9.88 1.66 -5.69
C LEU A 29 -8.74 2.61 -6.08
N ALA A 30 -8.79 3.16 -7.30
CA ALA A 30 -7.79 4.11 -7.78
C ALA A 30 -7.73 5.36 -6.89
N HIS A 31 -8.89 5.92 -6.53
CA HIS A 31 -8.96 7.06 -5.62
C HIS A 31 -8.38 6.73 -4.22
N SER A 32 -8.72 5.57 -3.66
CA SER A 32 -8.19 5.12 -2.37
C SER A 32 -6.66 4.98 -2.41
N LYS A 33 -6.12 4.32 -3.44
CA LYS A 33 -4.67 4.18 -3.64
C LYS A 33 -3.99 5.54 -3.79
N HIS A 34 -4.56 6.45 -4.57
CA HIS A 34 -4.02 7.79 -4.74
C HIS A 34 -3.97 8.56 -3.42
N LYS A 35 -5.06 8.51 -2.63
CA LYS A 35 -5.12 9.15 -1.31
C LYS A 35 -4.06 8.60 -0.35
N MET A 36 -3.85 7.28 -0.37
CA MET A 36 -2.78 6.65 0.43
C MET A 36 -1.40 7.11 -0.02
N ALA A 37 -1.11 7.09 -1.32
CA ALA A 37 0.16 7.57 -1.85
C ALA A 37 0.44 9.03 -1.46
N MET A 38 -0.55 9.91 -1.60
CA MET A 38 -0.43 11.32 -1.20
C MET A 38 -0.12 11.47 0.30
N TYR A 39 -0.82 10.71 1.16
CA TYR A 39 -0.59 10.75 2.60
C TYR A 39 0.83 10.30 2.97
N TYR A 40 1.30 9.18 2.41
CA TYR A 40 2.65 8.68 2.68
C TYR A 40 3.71 9.63 2.12
N ASN A 41 3.60 10.03 0.86
CA ASN A 41 4.58 10.90 0.20
C ASN A 41 4.71 12.26 0.88
N LYS A 42 3.62 12.82 1.43
CA LYS A 42 3.67 14.07 2.20
C LYS A 42 4.49 13.95 3.50
N ARG A 43 4.57 12.75 4.09
CA ARG A 43 5.24 12.52 5.38
C ARG A 43 6.67 12.01 5.23
N VAL A 44 7.01 11.44 4.07
CA VAL A 44 8.36 11.05 3.75
C VAL A 44 9.20 12.31 3.51
N HIS A 45 10.21 12.50 4.35
CA HIS A 45 11.24 13.50 4.16
C HIS A 45 12.49 12.75 3.69
N PRO A 46 12.85 12.84 2.40
CA PRO A 46 14.08 12.21 1.91
C PRO A 46 15.27 12.77 2.69
N LYS A 47 16.03 11.89 3.34
CA LYS A 47 17.32 12.22 3.94
C LYS A 47 18.39 11.66 3.03
N TYR A 48 19.24 12.55 2.52
CA TYR A 48 20.45 12.17 1.82
C TYR A 48 21.57 12.09 2.84
N PHE A 49 22.28 10.97 2.84
CA PHE A 49 23.43 10.79 3.69
C PHE A 49 24.72 10.91 2.87
N LYS A 50 25.78 11.38 3.52
CA LYS A 50 27.12 11.50 2.95
C LYS A 50 28.09 10.60 3.70
N PRO A 51 29.22 10.24 3.06
CA PRO A 51 30.34 9.64 3.78
C PRO A 51 30.72 10.49 5.00
N GLY A 52 30.86 9.85 6.16
CA GLY A 52 31.10 10.49 7.45
C GLY A 52 29.85 10.83 8.27
N ASP A 53 28.65 10.75 7.69
CA ASP A 53 27.41 10.93 8.45
C ASP A 53 27.21 9.77 9.44
N HIS A 54 26.74 10.10 10.64
CA HIS A 54 26.38 9.11 11.66
C HIS A 54 24.88 8.80 11.57
N VAL A 55 24.54 7.52 11.40
CA VAL A 55 23.17 7.04 11.25
C VAL A 55 22.87 5.95 12.28
N MET A 56 21.63 5.96 12.78
CA MET A 56 21.12 4.89 13.64
C MET A 56 20.39 3.86 12.80
N HIS A 57 20.76 2.59 12.92
CA HIS A 57 20.07 1.51 12.23
C HIS A 57 18.87 1.07 13.06
N ARG A 58 17.65 1.18 12.51
CA ARG A 58 16.45 0.69 13.20
C ARG A 58 16.45 -0.83 13.18
N ASN A 59 16.27 -1.44 14.35
CA ASN A 59 16.24 -2.89 14.48
C ASN A 59 14.83 -3.41 14.17
N GLU A 60 14.49 -3.53 12.88
CA GLU A 60 13.20 -4.11 12.49
C GLU A 60 13.22 -5.66 12.57
N VAL A 61 14.41 -6.29 12.48
CA VAL A 61 14.55 -7.75 12.37
C VAL A 61 15.56 -8.36 13.36
N ASN A 62 16.49 -7.57 13.92
CA ASN A 62 17.55 -8.11 14.76
C ASN A 62 17.05 -8.36 16.20
N LYS A 63 16.44 -9.53 16.42
CA LYS A 63 16.22 -10.12 17.75
C LYS A 63 17.53 -10.66 18.32
N ALA A 64 18.60 -9.86 18.29
CA ALA A 64 19.85 -10.23 18.95
C ALA A 64 19.55 -10.47 20.44
N LYS A 65 19.98 -11.64 20.94
CA LYS A 65 19.66 -12.18 22.27
C LYS A 65 19.82 -11.11 23.37
N GLY A 66 18.70 -10.73 24.00
CA GLY A 66 18.69 -9.77 25.12
C GLY A 66 17.44 -8.88 25.24
N GLN A 67 16.40 -9.11 24.44
CA GLN A 67 15.24 -8.21 24.32
C GLN A 67 14.28 -8.27 25.52
N GLY A 68 14.56 -7.50 26.56
CA GLY A 68 13.52 -6.99 27.46
C GLY A 68 12.78 -5.80 26.84
N LYS A 69 11.61 -5.46 27.37
CA LYS A 69 10.75 -4.31 26.98
C LYS A 69 11.46 -2.94 26.96
N LEU A 70 12.67 -2.86 27.54
CA LEU A 70 13.47 -1.65 27.70
C LEU A 70 14.74 -1.63 26.84
N THR A 71 14.89 -2.55 25.90
CA THR A 71 16.02 -2.52 24.96
C THR A 71 15.83 -1.41 23.92
N PRO A 72 16.90 -0.67 23.55
CA PRO A 72 16.85 0.30 22.46
C PRO A 72 16.35 -0.35 21.16
N ASN A 73 15.47 0.35 20.44
CA ASN A 73 14.91 -0.11 19.17
C ASN A 73 15.84 0.17 17.97
N CYS A 74 16.98 0.79 18.20
CA CYS A 74 17.97 1.13 17.19
C CYS A 74 19.35 0.67 17.70
N ASP A 75 20.12 0.05 16.82
CA ASP A 75 21.53 -0.27 17.04
C ASP A 75 22.40 0.88 16.56
N GLY A 76 23.45 1.17 17.33
CA GLY A 76 24.71 1.84 16.97
C GLY A 76 24.64 3.17 16.21
N PRO A 77 25.55 4.12 16.47
CA PRO A 77 25.91 5.10 15.46
C PRO A 77 26.82 4.44 14.43
N TYR A 78 26.31 4.21 13.22
CA TYR A 78 27.10 3.76 12.08
C TYR A 78 27.58 4.98 11.30
N THR A 79 28.82 4.94 10.85
CA THR A 79 29.32 5.91 9.88
C THR A 79 29.06 5.39 8.48
N ILE A 80 28.53 6.24 7.62
CA ILE A 80 28.43 5.91 6.19
C ILE A 80 29.82 6.05 5.58
N CYS A 81 30.30 4.98 4.95
CA CYS A 81 31.61 4.91 4.30
C CYS A 81 31.57 5.52 2.89
#